data_AF-A0A0M8MU18-F1
#
_entry.id   AF-A0A0M8MU18-F1
#
_cell.length_a   1.000
_cell.length_b   1.000
_cell.length_c   1.000
_cell.angle_alpha   90.00
_cell.angle_beta   90.00
_cell.angle_gamma   90.00
#
_symmetry.space_group_name_H-M   'P 1'
#
loop_
_entity.id
_entity.type
_entity.pdbx_description
1 polymer ?
#
loop_
_entity_poly.entity_id
_entity_poly.type
_entity_poly.pdbx_seq_one_letter_code
_entity_poly.pdbx_strand_id
1 'polypeptide(L)'
;MDHHHHPSLNVSSSCPSNPSFSFSLPLPACAPSAASSSPAAKAAALAALRDAIASAQASINQSLTARMEEDKLRAAAAADAEGRTVAPDIDEDKEEQNYGEEVQEEEEE
;
A
#
# COMPACT_ATOMS: atom_id res chain seq x y z
N MET A 1 31.90 25.25 -4.17
CA MET A 1 30.54 25.09 -3.62
C MET A 1 30.14 23.65 -3.90
N ASP A 2 30.32 22.79 -2.91
CA ASP A 2 30.02 21.36 -3.06
C ASP A 2 28.49 21.15 -3.04
N HIS A 3 27.93 20.89 -4.21
CA HIS A 3 26.52 20.55 -4.34
C HIS A 3 26.28 19.15 -3.80
N HIS A 4 25.82 19.06 -2.54
CA HIS A 4 25.40 17.81 -1.92
C HIS A 4 24.12 17.32 -2.61
N HIS A 5 24.23 16.34 -3.50
CA HIS A 5 23.05 15.67 -4.05
C HIS A 5 22.51 14.70 -3.01
N HIS A 6 21.36 15.03 -2.43
CA HIS A 6 20.60 14.11 -1.58
C HIS A 6 19.75 13.20 -2.47
N PRO A 7 19.91 11.86 -2.39
CA PRO A 7 18.99 10.96 -3.05
C PRO A 7 17.59 11.05 -2.42
N SER A 8 16.58 10.67 -3.17
CA SER A 8 15.20 10.55 -2.68
C SER A 8 14.55 9.30 -3.22
N LEU A 9 13.66 8.70 -2.42
CA LEU A 9 12.76 7.64 -2.84
C LEU A 9 11.45 8.27 -3.25
N ASN A 10 11.05 8.06 -4.51
CA ASN A 10 9.85 8.66 -5.08
C ASN A 10 8.85 7.56 -5.41
N VAL A 11 7.60 7.80 -5.03
CA VAL A 11 6.48 6.91 -5.33
C VAL A 11 5.44 7.71 -6.08
N SER A 12 4.92 7.13 -7.15
CA SER A 12 3.77 7.65 -7.88
C SER A 12 2.83 6.50 -8.23
N SER A 13 1.54 6.74 -8.08
CA SER A 13 0.49 5.82 -8.48
C SER A 13 -0.57 6.58 -9.27
N SER A 14 -0.94 6.02 -10.41
CA SER A 14 -2.01 6.53 -11.27
C SER A 14 -3.07 5.47 -11.43
N CYS A 15 -4.33 5.86 -11.24
CA CYS A 15 -5.47 4.98 -11.39
C CYS A 15 -6.54 5.72 -12.21
N PRO A 16 -7.25 5.06 -13.14
CA PRO A 16 -8.30 5.73 -13.91
C PRO A 16 -9.55 6.05 -13.08
N SER A 17 -9.84 5.27 -12.02
CA SER A 17 -11.03 5.44 -11.17
C SER A 17 -10.79 6.26 -9.90
N ASN A 18 -9.51 6.52 -9.57
CA ASN A 18 -9.10 7.18 -8.32
C ASN A 18 -8.03 8.24 -8.58
N PRO A 19 -8.00 9.34 -7.79
CA PRO A 19 -7.02 10.41 -7.98
C PRO A 19 -5.59 9.87 -7.85
N SER A 20 -4.67 10.33 -8.72
CA SER A 20 -3.26 9.96 -8.60
C SER A 20 -2.68 10.45 -7.28
N PHE A 21 -1.72 9.70 -6.72
CA PHE A 21 -0.95 10.18 -5.57
C PHE A 21 0.54 10.00 -5.81
N SER A 22 1.32 10.89 -5.21
CA SER A 22 2.77 10.79 -5.19
C SER A 22 3.33 11.35 -3.90
N PHE A 23 4.48 10.81 -3.48
CA PHE A 23 5.27 11.35 -2.39
C PHE A 23 6.75 11.11 -2.63
N SER A 24 7.58 11.91 -1.95
CA SER A 24 9.03 11.85 -2.01
C SER A 24 9.58 11.77 -0.60
N LEU A 25 10.37 10.73 -0.30
CA LEU A 25 11.12 10.62 0.94
C LEU A 25 12.58 11.00 0.69
N PRO A 26 13.10 12.02 1.38
CA PRO A 26 14.53 12.35 1.31
C PRO A 26 15.35 11.25 1.97
N LEU A 27 16.49 10.92 1.36
CA LEU A 27 17.47 10.01 1.92
C LEU A 27 18.72 10.78 2.36
N PRO A 28 19.53 10.22 3.29
CA PRO A 28 20.80 10.82 3.67
C PRO A 28 21.72 11.02 2.46
N ALA A 29 22.46 12.13 2.42
CA ALA A 29 23.40 12.39 1.36
C ALA A 29 24.54 11.37 1.34
N CYS A 30 24.81 10.79 0.17
CA CYS A 30 26.09 10.18 -0.13
C CYS A 30 27.07 11.30 -0.49
N ALA A 31 27.81 11.84 0.49
CA ALA A 31 28.89 12.77 0.17
C ALA A 31 29.98 12.05 -0.66
N PRO A 32 30.72 12.71 -1.56
CA PRO A 32 31.87 12.11 -2.23
C PRO A 32 33.15 12.09 -1.37
N SER A 33 33.11 12.59 -0.14
CA SER A 33 34.28 12.66 0.76
C SER A 33 34.70 11.27 1.27
N ALA A 34 35.99 11.10 1.58
CA ALA A 34 36.57 9.87 2.14
C ALA A 34 35.85 9.33 3.39
N ALA A 35 35.08 10.16 4.12
CA ALA A 35 34.22 9.70 5.22
C ALA A 35 32.99 8.88 4.77
N SER A 36 32.49 9.15 3.56
CA SER A 36 31.33 8.48 2.94
C SER A 36 31.68 7.12 2.33
N SER A 37 32.97 6.85 2.08
CA SER A 37 33.43 5.52 1.64
C SER A 37 33.60 4.53 2.81
N SER A 38 33.51 5.01 4.06
CA SER A 38 33.63 4.16 5.24
C SER A 38 32.51 3.11 5.30
N PRO A 39 32.80 1.89 5.77
CA PRO A 39 31.77 0.85 5.94
C PRO A 39 30.61 1.31 6.82
N ALA A 40 30.90 2.13 7.85
CA ALA A 40 29.89 2.68 8.76
C ALA A 40 28.94 3.66 8.05
N ALA A 41 29.47 4.59 7.23
CA ALA A 41 28.64 5.53 6.46
C ALA A 41 27.74 4.79 5.45
N LYS A 42 28.29 3.77 4.77
CA LYS A 42 27.51 2.92 3.86
C LYS A 42 26.41 2.15 4.59
N ALA A 43 26.72 1.56 5.75
CA ALA A 43 25.74 0.84 6.56
C ALA A 43 24.61 1.77 7.02
N ALA A 44 24.93 3.00 7.46
CA ALA A 44 23.94 4.01 7.84
C ALA A 44 23.06 4.44 6.67
N ALA A 45 23.64 4.67 5.49
CA ALA A 45 22.86 5.01 4.29
C ALA A 45 21.90 3.87 3.88
N LEU A 46 22.37 2.62 3.94
CA LEU A 46 21.53 1.45 3.65
C LEU A 46 20.46 1.21 4.71
N ALA A 47 20.73 1.53 5.99
CA ALA A 47 19.72 1.48 7.05
C ALA A 47 18.62 2.51 6.78
N ALA A 48 18.99 3.77 6.52
CA ALA A 48 18.04 4.83 6.19
C ALA A 48 17.22 4.52 4.92
N LEU A 49 17.82 3.89 3.92
CA LEU A 49 17.10 3.42 2.73
C LEU A 49 16.05 2.36 3.09
N ARG A 50 16.38 1.39 3.95
CA ARG A 50 15.42 0.36 4.39
C ARG A 50 14.27 0.96 5.18
N ASP A 51 14.56 1.91 6.07
CA ASP A 51 13.54 2.61 6.85
C ASP A 51 12.62 3.42 5.92
N ALA A 52 13.19 4.12 4.93
CA ALA A 52 12.42 4.85 3.94
C ALA A 52 11.53 3.93 3.08
N ILE A 53 12.03 2.74 2.71
CA ILE A 53 11.22 1.74 1.99
C ILE A 53 10.07 1.24 2.86
N ALA A 54 10.33 0.89 4.12
CA ALA A 54 9.29 0.44 5.04
C ALA A 54 8.21 1.51 5.25
N SER A 55 8.63 2.77 5.41
CA SER A 55 7.72 3.91 5.53
C SER A 55 6.90 4.14 4.24
N ALA A 56 7.54 4.06 3.07
CA ALA A 56 6.87 4.15 1.79
C ALA A 56 5.84 3.03 1.60
N GLN A 57 6.20 1.79 1.94
CA GLN A 57 5.30 0.64 1.87
C GLN A 57 4.08 0.83 2.78
N ALA A 58 4.27 1.27 4.02
CA ALA A 58 3.16 1.57 4.92
C ALA A 58 2.22 2.65 4.34
N SER A 59 2.79 3.72 3.78
CA SER A 59 2.04 4.82 3.17
C SER A 59 1.26 4.36 1.92
N ILE A 60 1.87 3.52 1.09
CA ILE A 60 1.21 2.92 -0.09
C ILE A 60 0.06 2.03 0.36
N ASN A 61 0.29 1.13 1.30
CA ASN A 61 -0.73 0.20 1.77
C ASN A 61 -1.93 0.97 2.34
N GLN A 62 -1.68 1.96 3.20
CA GLN A 62 -2.74 2.81 3.76
C GLN A 62 -3.54 3.52 2.66
N SER A 63 -2.85 4.11 1.67
CA SER A 63 -3.50 4.80 0.55
C SER A 63 -4.35 3.86 -0.30
N LEU A 64 -3.83 2.66 -0.61
CA LEU A 64 -4.55 1.67 -1.41
C LEU A 64 -5.77 1.11 -0.67
N THR A 65 -5.62 0.78 0.62
CA THR A 65 -6.73 0.30 1.45
C THR A 65 -7.84 1.35 1.55
N ALA A 66 -7.50 2.61 1.83
CA ALA A 66 -8.49 3.68 1.88
C ALA A 66 -9.25 3.83 0.55
N ARG A 67 -8.56 3.71 -0.59
CA ARG A 67 -9.21 3.75 -1.92
C ARG A 67 -10.12 2.55 -2.17
N MET A 68 -9.73 1.37 -1.71
CA MET A 68 -10.58 0.17 -1.81
C MET A 68 -11.88 0.36 -1.02
N GLU A 69 -11.81 0.96 0.17
CA GLU A 69 -12.98 1.30 0.98
C GLU A 69 -13.87 2.35 0.29
N GLU A 70 -13.27 3.42 -0.24
CA GLU A 70 -13.99 4.44 -1.03
C GLU A 70 -14.67 3.83 -2.26
N ASP A 71 -14.00 2.91 -2.96
CA ASP A 71 -14.56 2.20 -4.11
C ASP A 71 -15.69 1.24 -3.71
N LYS A 72 -15.58 0.53 -2.57
CA LYS A 72 -16.65 -0.32 -2.03
C LYS A 72 -17.90 0.52 -1.74
N LEU A 73 -17.75 1.66 -1.08
CA LEU A 73 -18.86 2.59 -0.79
C LEU A 73 -19.48 3.16 -2.07
N ARG A 74 -18.66 3.51 -3.06
CA ARG A 74 -19.13 4.04 -4.34
C ARG A 74 -19.92 3.00 -5.13
N ALA A 75 -19.46 1.75 -5.14
CA ALA A 75 -20.17 0.65 -5.77
C ALA A 75 -21.51 0.36 -5.06
N ALA A 76 -21.54 0.41 -3.73
CA ALA A 76 -22.76 0.32 -2.92
C ALA A 76 -23.80 1.40 -3.29
N ALA A 77 -23.37 2.65 -3.32
CA ALA A 77 -24.24 3.77 -3.68
C ALA A 77 -24.75 3.67 -5.14
N ALA A 78 -23.91 3.23 -6.08
CA ALA A 78 -24.30 3.09 -7.48
C ALA A 78 -25.38 2.02 -7.69
N ALA A 79 -25.30 0.87 -7.00
CA ALA A 79 -26.30 -0.17 -7.17
C ALA A 79 -27.63 0.20 -6.49
N ASP A 80 -27.61 0.86 -5.32
CA ASP A 80 -28.81 1.40 -4.68
C ASP A 80 -29.55 2.37 -5.61
N ALA A 81 -28.81 3.26 -6.29
CA ALA A 81 -29.37 4.18 -7.29
C ALA A 81 -29.97 3.48 -8.53
N GLU A 82 -29.49 2.29 -8.88
CA GLU A 82 -29.98 1.48 -10.00
C GLU A 82 -31.05 0.45 -9.59
N GLY A 83 -31.46 0.42 -8.31
CA GLY A 83 -32.40 -0.58 -7.78
C GLY A 83 -31.85 -2.01 -7.84
N ARG A 84 -30.54 -2.16 -8.03
CA ARG A 84 -29.83 -3.43 -7.89
C ARG A 84 -29.33 -3.52 -6.47
N THR A 85 -29.63 -4.60 -5.77
CA THR A 85 -28.80 -4.96 -4.63
C THR A 85 -27.39 -5.17 -5.18
N VAL A 86 -26.38 -4.41 -4.72
CA VAL A 86 -25.00 -4.92 -4.76
C VAL A 86 -25.14 -6.33 -4.19
N ALA A 87 -24.59 -7.34 -4.88
CA ALA A 87 -24.53 -8.69 -4.31
C ALA A 87 -24.17 -8.50 -2.83
N PRO A 88 -25.09 -8.83 -1.90
CA PRO A 88 -24.91 -8.43 -0.51
C PRO A 88 -23.53 -8.91 -0.13
N ASP A 89 -22.86 -8.09 0.65
CA ASP A 89 -21.73 -8.50 1.46
C ASP A 89 -21.73 -10.03 1.54
N ILE A 90 -20.70 -10.63 0.95
CA ILE A 90 -20.11 -11.75 1.65
C ILE A 90 -19.86 -11.14 3.03
N ASP A 91 -20.82 -11.37 3.92
CA ASP A 91 -20.83 -10.86 5.28
C ASP A 91 -19.55 -11.45 5.85
N GLU A 92 -18.48 -10.66 5.88
CA GLU A 92 -17.13 -11.14 6.17
C GLU A 92 -17.15 -11.88 7.52
N ASP A 93 -18.01 -11.43 8.46
CA ASP A 93 -18.29 -12.10 9.74
C ASP A 93 -19.01 -13.46 9.59
N LYS A 94 -19.81 -13.66 8.55
CA LYS A 94 -20.50 -14.92 8.22
C LYS A 94 -19.62 -15.86 7.41
N GLU A 95 -18.73 -15.34 6.56
CA GLU A 95 -17.75 -16.13 5.82
C GLU A 95 -16.63 -16.61 6.76
N GLU A 96 -16.13 -15.75 7.66
CA GLU A 96 -15.16 -16.12 8.71
C GLU A 96 -15.69 -17.22 9.65
N GLN A 97 -16.99 -17.22 9.96
CA GLN A 97 -17.59 -18.28 10.78
C GLN A 97 -17.87 -19.58 10.04
N ASN A 98 -17.72 -19.61 8.72
CA ASN A 98 -17.78 -20.83 7.91
C ASN A 98 -16.38 -21.39 7.55
N TYR A 99 -15.30 -20.66 7.84
CA TYR A 99 -13.91 -21.12 7.72
C TYR A 99 -13.55 -22.18 8.79
N GLY A 100 -14.08 -23.39 8.66
CA GLY A 100 -13.78 -24.49 9.57
C GLY A 100 -14.72 -25.69 9.48
N GLU A 101 -15.83 -25.56 8.76
CA GLU A 101 -16.73 -26.66 8.43
C GLU A 101 -16.63 -26.85 6.92
N GLU A 102 -15.80 -27.82 6.49
CA GLU A 102 -15.86 -28.26 5.09
C GLU A 102 -17.31 -28.68 4.85
N VAL A 103 -18.01 -27.96 3.97
CA VAL A 103 -19.32 -28.39 3.49
C VAL A 103 -19.05 -29.68 2.72
N GLN A 104 -19.02 -30.80 3.43
CA GLN A 104 -19.25 -32.09 2.81
C GLN A 104 -20.64 -31.96 2.22
N GLU A 105 -20.69 -31.75 0.90
CA GLU A 105 -21.83 -32.15 0.12
C GLU A 105 -22.00 -33.65 0.42
N GLU A 106 -22.80 -33.96 1.44
CA GLU A 106 -23.28 -35.32 1.67
C GLU A 106 -24.06 -35.69 0.41
N GLU A 107 -23.44 -36.50 -0.44
CA GLU A 107 -24.11 -37.32 -1.44
C GLU A 107 -25.18 -38.15 -0.71
N GLU A 108 -26.41 -37.66 -0.65
CA GLU A 108 -27.57 -38.47 -0.26
C GLU A 108 -28.64 -38.47 -1.37
N GLU A 109 -28.56 -39.58 -2.14
CA GLU A 109 -29.55 -40.30 -2.97
C GLU A 109 -29.72 -39.96 -4.47
#